data_AF-A0A1G4TG42-F1
#
_entry.id   AF-A0A1G4TG42-F1
#
_cell.length_a   1.000
_cell.length_b   1.000
_cell.length_c   1.000
_cell.angle_alpha   90.00
_cell.angle_beta   90.00
_cell.angle_gamma   90.00
#
_symmetry.space_group_name_H-M   'P 1'
#
loop_
_entity.id
_entity.type
_entity.pdbx_description
1 polymer ?
#
loop_
_entity_poly.entity_id
_entity_poly.type
_entity_poly.pdbx_seq_one_letter_code
_entity_poly.pdbx_strand_id
1 'polypeptide(L)'
;MKRKGFILIWIGCFLFFCSVYPMFLIMREKVIIYHVYKNYAIEQLINVHSRMDSTTVLNSPFMLTNNKIQVITEDTGIVAPKTINPKIKHIFKMKILINGEEKFPESEVTLTPEREEDSRFLSWLNVVRIREQDSGIEKTAIIQRLSSDWIPGKKNPSHTESQKWRIIYFTGYNQMEEEVFGYPDRGKHPLGVRLIQESQMSSTLIGFKSDVLTYLPSYYYPAIYPQLTFWVGVVLLIWGTVRFAKGRR
;
A
#
# COMPACT_ATOMS: atom_id res chain seq x y z
N MET A 1 13.34 -39.14 -33.26
CA MET A 1 13.27 -37.68 -32.98
C MET A 1 11.89 -37.20 -32.50
N LYS A 2 10.77 -37.73 -33.02
CA LYS A 2 9.39 -37.31 -32.67
C LYS A 2 9.08 -37.32 -31.16
N ARG A 3 9.43 -38.39 -30.44
CA ARG A 3 9.20 -38.52 -28.98
C ARG A 3 9.90 -37.42 -28.17
N LYS A 4 11.12 -37.03 -28.55
CA LYS A 4 11.86 -35.94 -27.90
C LYS A 4 11.19 -34.58 -28.15
N GLY A 5 10.73 -34.31 -29.38
CA GLY A 5 9.99 -33.08 -29.71
C GLY A 5 8.67 -32.98 -28.95
N PHE A 6 7.92 -34.07 -28.84
CA PHE A 6 6.66 -34.12 -28.10
C PHE A 6 6.85 -33.87 -26.59
N ILE A 7 7.89 -34.45 -25.97
CA ILE A 7 8.22 -34.21 -24.57
C ILE A 7 8.54 -32.73 -24.33
N LEU A 8 9.34 -32.10 -25.20
CA LEU A 8 9.67 -30.67 -25.10
C LEU A 8 8.43 -29.78 -25.19
N ILE A 9 7.49 -30.10 -26.09
CA ILE A 9 6.21 -29.38 -26.20
C ILE A 9 5.41 -29.50 -24.91
N TRP A 10 5.28 -30.70 -24.34
CA TRP A 10 4.55 -30.90 -23.08
C TRP A 10 5.14 -30.13 -21.91
N ILE A 11 6.47 -30.19 -21.73
CA ILE A 11 7.17 -29.42 -20.69
C ILE A 11 6.99 -27.91 -20.93
N GLY A 12 7.12 -27.47 -22.18
CA GLY A 12 6.93 -26.07 -22.56
C GLY A 12 5.52 -25.57 -22.27
N CYS A 13 4.48 -26.35 -22.62
CA CYS A 13 3.09 -26.07 -22.29
C CYS A 13 2.91 -25.94 -20.77
N PHE A 14 3.40 -26.91 -20.01
CA PHE A 14 3.27 -26.91 -18.55
C PHE A 14 3.89 -25.64 -17.93
N LEU A 15 5.14 -25.32 -18.30
CA LEU A 15 5.83 -24.12 -17.80
C LEU A 15 5.11 -22.82 -18.22
N PHE A 16 4.64 -22.74 -19.46
CA PHE A 16 3.89 -21.60 -19.96
C PHE A 16 2.58 -21.41 -19.19
N PHE A 17 1.74 -22.45 -19.08
CA PHE A 17 0.44 -22.33 -18.41
C PHE A 17 0.58 -22.02 -16.91
N CYS A 18 1.58 -22.59 -16.22
CA CYS A 18 1.83 -22.24 -14.83
C CYS A 18 2.30 -20.78 -14.63
N SER A 19 2.99 -20.20 -15.62
CA SER A 19 3.59 -18.87 -15.51
C SER A 19 2.73 -17.73 -16.07
N VAL A 20 1.79 -18.02 -16.98
CA VAL A 20 0.95 -17.00 -17.64
C VAL A 20 0.15 -16.17 -16.63
N TYR A 21 -0.52 -16.81 -15.67
CA TYR A 21 -1.37 -16.08 -14.73
C TYR A 21 -0.56 -15.15 -13.80
N PRO A 22 0.51 -15.61 -13.12
CA PRO A 22 1.34 -14.70 -12.33
C PRO A 22 2.02 -13.61 -13.19
N MET A 23 2.39 -13.92 -14.44
CA MET A 23 2.96 -12.93 -15.35
C MET A 23 1.95 -11.83 -15.71
N PHE A 24 0.69 -12.20 -15.95
CA PHE A 24 -0.40 -11.25 -16.14
C PHE A 24 -0.58 -10.34 -14.92
N LEU A 25 -0.55 -10.88 -13.70
CA LEU A 25 -0.63 -10.08 -12.48
C LEU A 25 0.52 -9.07 -12.38
N ILE A 26 1.76 -9.52 -12.66
CA ILE A 26 2.95 -8.64 -12.66
C ILE A 26 2.82 -7.53 -13.70
N MET A 27 2.43 -7.87 -14.94
CA MET A 27 2.25 -6.87 -16.00
C MET A 27 1.19 -5.85 -15.61
N ARG A 28 0.05 -6.30 -15.08
CA ARG A 28 -1.03 -5.42 -14.62
C ARG A 28 -0.56 -4.46 -13.53
N GLU A 29 0.17 -4.94 -12.52
CA GLU A 29 0.75 -4.08 -11.49
C GLU A 29 1.73 -3.07 -12.09
N LYS A 30 2.65 -3.51 -12.97
CA LYS A 30 3.64 -2.61 -13.60
C LYS A 30 2.99 -1.51 -14.43
N VAL A 31 1.91 -1.82 -15.15
CA VAL A 31 1.16 -0.81 -15.93
C VAL A 31 0.54 0.23 -14.99
N ILE A 32 -0.07 -0.20 -13.89
CA ILE A 32 -0.65 0.72 -12.90
C ILE A 32 0.45 1.58 -12.26
N ILE A 33 1.55 0.95 -11.81
CA ILE A 33 2.71 1.65 -11.24
C ILE A 33 3.21 2.70 -12.22
N TYR A 34 3.47 2.34 -13.47
CA TYR A 34 3.95 3.26 -14.48
C TYR A 34 2.99 4.45 -14.66
N HIS A 35 1.69 4.19 -14.78
CA HIS A 35 0.69 5.23 -14.96
C HIS A 35 0.65 6.20 -13.76
N VAL A 36 0.63 5.68 -12.53
CA VAL A 36 0.56 6.54 -11.34
C VAL A 36 1.88 7.30 -11.15
N TYR A 37 3.04 6.64 -11.29
CA TYR A 37 4.36 7.27 -11.11
C TYR A 37 4.67 8.33 -12.15
N LYS A 38 4.20 8.13 -13.39
CA LYS A 38 4.31 9.12 -14.44
C LYS A 38 3.42 10.33 -14.19
N ASN A 39 2.21 10.14 -13.66
CA ASN A 39 1.24 11.25 -13.58
C ASN A 39 1.33 12.06 -12.30
N TYR A 40 1.92 11.52 -11.24
CA TYR A 40 1.99 12.20 -9.94
C TYR A 40 3.42 12.20 -9.40
N ALA A 41 3.84 13.30 -8.78
CA ALA A 41 5.00 13.37 -7.90
C ALA A 41 4.49 13.53 -6.46
N ILE A 42 5.04 12.76 -5.53
CA ILE A 42 4.63 12.77 -4.12
C ILE A 42 5.86 13.10 -3.27
N GLU A 43 5.69 14.06 -2.38
CA GLU A 43 6.69 14.50 -1.43
C GLU A 43 6.11 14.40 -0.02
N GLN A 44 6.79 13.71 0.89
CA GLN A 44 6.39 13.71 2.30
C GLN A 44 6.70 15.07 2.91
N LEU A 45 5.68 15.77 3.43
CA LEU A 45 5.89 17.03 4.14
C LEU A 45 6.37 16.80 5.56
N ILE A 46 6.11 15.61 6.11
CA ILE A 46 6.50 15.22 7.46
C ILE A 46 7.27 13.90 7.34
N ASN A 47 8.60 13.98 7.44
CA ASN A 47 9.45 12.80 7.35
C ASN A 47 9.47 12.09 8.72
N VAL A 48 8.69 11.03 8.79
CA VAL A 48 8.48 10.20 9.98
C VAL A 48 9.70 9.34 10.34
N HIS A 49 10.63 9.13 9.41
CA HIS A 49 11.72 8.16 9.53
C HIS A 49 13.12 8.76 9.69
N SER A 50 13.25 10.09 9.72
CA SER A 50 14.49 10.74 10.15
C SER A 50 14.70 10.52 11.65
N ARG A 51 15.13 9.32 12.03
CA ARG A 51 15.59 9.02 13.40
C ARG A 51 16.89 9.75 13.78
N MET A 52 17.48 10.53 12.87
CA MET A 52 18.71 11.29 13.11
C MET A 52 18.47 12.78 13.40
N ASP A 53 17.31 13.34 13.06
CA ASP A 53 16.94 14.70 13.47
C ASP A 53 15.62 14.63 14.25
N SER A 54 15.72 14.78 15.56
CA SER A 54 14.61 14.78 16.53
C SER A 54 13.66 15.98 16.41
N THR A 55 13.50 16.55 15.21
CA THR A 55 12.78 17.81 14.97
C THR A 55 11.51 17.65 14.14
N THR A 56 11.30 16.53 13.44
CA THR A 56 10.08 16.27 12.66
C THR A 56 9.01 15.55 13.50
N VAL A 57 8.63 16.21 14.59
CA VAL A 57 7.45 15.87 15.38
C VAL A 57 6.22 16.43 14.64
N LEU A 58 5.09 15.72 14.63
CA LEU A 58 3.82 16.23 14.10
C LEU A 58 3.31 17.32 15.07
N ASN A 59 3.98 18.50 15.09
CA ASN A 59 3.70 19.61 15.99
C ASN A 59 2.27 20.10 15.75
N SER A 60 1.29 19.49 16.43
CA SER A 60 -0.12 19.84 16.37
C SER A 60 -0.36 21.00 17.34
N PRO A 61 -0.90 22.16 16.91
CA PRO A 61 -1.43 22.47 15.58
C PRO A 61 -0.38 22.79 14.51
N PHE A 62 -0.65 22.41 13.26
CA PHE A 62 0.14 22.81 12.09
C PHE A 62 -0.72 23.46 11.01
N MET A 63 -0.10 24.26 10.14
CA MET A 63 -0.78 24.89 8.99
C MET A 63 -0.61 24.04 7.74
N LEU A 64 -1.71 23.73 7.06
CA LEU A 64 -1.74 23.01 5.79
C LEU A 64 -2.64 23.74 4.78
N THR A 65 -2.04 24.30 3.73
CA THR A 65 -2.77 25.00 2.66
C THR A 65 -3.72 26.07 3.23
N ASN A 66 -3.20 26.89 4.14
CA ASN A 66 -3.93 27.93 4.90
C ASN A 66 -5.02 27.43 5.85
N ASN A 67 -5.13 26.11 6.10
CA ASN A 67 -6.01 25.55 7.11
C ASN A 67 -5.20 25.18 8.36
N LYS A 68 -5.71 25.50 9.54
CA LYS A 68 -5.13 25.08 10.83
C LYS A 68 -5.60 23.66 11.14
N ILE A 69 -4.68 22.71 11.16
CA ILE A 69 -4.96 21.31 11.47
C ILE A 69 -4.56 21.04 12.90
N GLN A 70 -5.49 20.46 13.67
CA GLN A 70 -5.29 20.04 15.05
C GLN A 70 -5.66 18.57 15.18
N VAL A 71 -4.75 17.78 15.72
CA VAL A 71 -5.00 16.38 16.06
C VAL A 71 -5.17 16.29 17.56
N ILE A 72 -6.31 15.76 18.00
CA ILE A 72 -6.65 15.56 19.42
C ILE A 72 -6.79 14.06 19.67
N THR A 73 -6.25 13.57 20.78
CA THR A 73 -6.43 12.19 21.23
C THR A 73 -7.03 12.12 22.62
N GLU A 74 -7.98 11.22 22.78
CA GLU A 74 -8.60 10.89 24.05
C GLU A 74 -8.39 9.40 24.35
N ASP A 75 -7.82 9.06 25.51
CA ASP A 75 -7.66 7.67 25.93
C ASP A 75 -9.04 7.08 26.25
N THR A 76 -9.38 5.93 25.65
CA THR A 76 -10.65 5.26 25.95
C THR A 76 -10.57 4.42 27.23
N GLY A 77 -9.38 4.22 27.80
CA GLY A 77 -9.13 3.33 28.93
C GLY A 77 -9.16 1.83 28.55
N ILE A 78 -9.39 1.51 27.27
CA ILE A 78 -9.45 0.13 26.78
C ILE A 78 -8.05 -0.33 26.37
N VAL A 79 -7.60 -1.43 26.93
CA VAL A 79 -6.34 -2.07 26.56
C VAL A 79 -6.50 -2.80 25.22
N ALA A 80 -5.63 -2.49 24.27
CA ALA A 80 -5.59 -3.16 22.98
C ALA A 80 -5.18 -4.64 23.14
N PRO A 81 -5.71 -5.54 22.31
CA PRO A 81 -5.36 -6.96 22.35
C PRO A 81 -3.84 -7.17 22.27
N LYS A 82 -3.33 -8.13 23.05
CA LYS A 82 -1.90 -8.47 23.08
C LYS A 82 -1.40 -8.72 21.66
N THR A 83 -0.50 -7.86 21.20
CA THR A 83 0.31 -8.09 20.02
C THR A 83 1.62 -8.75 20.44
N ILE A 84 2.42 -9.21 19.48
CA ILE A 84 3.72 -9.85 19.73
C ILE A 84 4.67 -8.94 20.55
N ASN A 85 4.41 -7.63 20.57
CA ASN A 85 5.15 -6.67 21.37
C ASN A 85 4.67 -6.68 22.84
N PRO A 86 5.56 -6.86 23.83
CA PRO A 86 5.19 -6.95 25.25
C PRO A 86 4.66 -5.64 25.86
N LYS A 87 4.77 -4.50 25.17
CA LYS A 87 4.26 -3.22 25.69
C LYS A 87 2.73 -3.17 25.65
N ILE A 88 2.14 -2.80 26.79
CA ILE A 88 0.71 -2.51 26.89
C ILE A 88 0.41 -1.32 25.96
N LYS A 89 -0.62 -1.47 25.12
CA LYS A 89 -1.12 -0.39 24.28
C LYS A 89 -2.57 -0.12 24.64
N HIS A 90 -2.96 1.15 24.63
CA HIS A 90 -4.35 1.56 24.82
C HIS A 90 -4.96 1.96 23.47
N ILE A 91 -6.28 1.86 23.41
CA ILE A 91 -7.08 2.39 22.32
C ILE A 91 -7.38 3.85 22.64
N PHE A 92 -6.96 4.75 21.75
CA PHE A 92 -7.28 6.17 21.80
C PHE A 92 -8.27 6.51 20.71
N LYS A 93 -9.16 7.46 20.98
CA LYS A 93 -9.94 8.15 19.95
C LYS A 93 -9.13 9.31 19.42
N MET A 94 -8.91 9.35 18.11
CA MET A 94 -8.23 10.42 17.41
C MET A 94 -9.25 11.25 16.63
N LYS A 95 -9.24 12.56 16.87
CA LYS A 95 -10.03 13.55 16.13
C LYS A 95 -9.11 14.48 15.35
N ILE A 96 -9.49 14.81 14.12
CA ILE A 96 -8.79 15.79 13.29
C ILE A 96 -9.71 17.01 13.18
N LEU A 97 -9.36 18.08 13.88
CA LEU A 97 -10.03 19.37 13.78
C LEU A 97 -9.37 20.21 12.69
N ILE A 98 -10.20 20.84 11.87
CA ILE A 98 -9.77 21.72 10.78
C ILE A 98 -10.38 23.09 11.05
N ASN A 99 -9.53 24.08 11.26
CA ASN A 99 -9.93 25.43 11.66
C ASN A 99 -10.80 25.44 12.94
N GLY A 100 -10.59 24.46 13.83
CA GLY A 100 -11.34 24.29 15.07
C GLY A 100 -12.65 23.49 14.94
N GLU A 101 -13.02 23.06 13.73
CA GLU A 101 -14.23 22.26 13.48
C GLU A 101 -13.89 20.78 13.26
N GLU A 102 -14.69 19.89 13.85
CA GLU A 102 -14.64 18.46 13.54
C GLU A 102 -15.41 18.22 12.22
N LYS A 103 -14.67 17.90 11.16
CA LYS A 103 -15.25 17.66 9.82
C LYS A 103 -15.34 16.18 9.45
N PHE A 104 -14.62 15.34 10.18
CA PHE A 104 -14.51 13.91 9.89
C PHE A 104 -14.80 13.10 11.13
N PRO A 105 -15.41 11.90 10.99
CA PRO A 105 -15.65 11.02 12.13
C PRO A 105 -14.36 10.68 12.87
N GLU A 106 -14.46 10.61 14.20
CA GLU A 106 -13.43 10.06 15.08
C GLU A 106 -12.93 8.70 14.58
N SER A 107 -11.65 8.42 14.81
CA SER A 107 -11.06 7.10 14.52
C SER A 107 -10.40 6.54 15.76
N GLU A 108 -10.49 5.22 15.95
CA GLU A 108 -9.70 4.57 16.97
C GLU A 108 -8.26 4.32 16.47
N VAL A 109 -7.29 4.59 17.34
CA VAL A 109 -5.86 4.35 17.10
C VAL A 109 -5.27 3.63 18.29
N THR A 110 -4.32 2.73 18.05
CA THR A 110 -3.64 2.00 19.12
C THR A 110 -2.29 2.64 19.42
N LEU A 111 -2.13 3.20 20.63
CA LEU A 111 -0.94 3.92 21.06
C LEU A 111 -0.36 3.32 22.34
N THR A 112 0.93 3.50 22.57
CA THR A 112 1.58 3.16 23.84
C THR A 112 1.45 4.37 24.78
N PRO A 113 0.97 4.19 26.02
CA PRO A 113 0.76 5.29 26.97
C PRO A 113 2.06 6.02 27.36
N GLU A 114 3.21 5.34 27.33
CA GLU A 114 4.52 5.86 27.77
C GLU A 114 5.20 6.88 26.84
N ARG A 115 4.65 7.20 25.66
CA ARG A 115 5.22 8.26 24.81
C ARG A 115 4.36 9.51 24.97
N GLU A 116 4.88 10.58 25.55
CA GLU A 116 4.11 11.83 25.75
C GLU A 116 4.14 12.78 24.54
N GLU A 117 4.95 12.51 23.51
CA GLU A 117 5.17 13.43 22.38
C GLU A 117 4.41 13.05 21.09
N ASP A 118 4.22 13.99 20.15
CA ASP A 118 3.49 13.80 18.88
C ASP A 118 4.13 12.74 17.95
N SER A 119 5.24 12.11 18.37
CA SER A 119 5.77 10.89 17.77
C SER A 119 4.80 9.69 17.82
N ARG A 120 3.72 9.80 18.60
CA ARG A 120 2.61 8.83 18.69
C ARG A 120 1.79 8.69 17.41
N PHE A 121 1.62 9.78 16.66
CA PHE A 121 0.78 9.79 15.45
C PHE A 121 1.45 9.21 14.22
N LEU A 122 2.76 9.07 14.28
CA LEU A 122 3.63 8.69 13.16
C LEU A 122 3.33 7.33 12.53
N SER A 123 2.57 6.45 13.18
CA SER A 123 2.11 5.17 12.60
C SER A 123 0.65 5.18 12.12
N TRP A 124 -0.03 6.32 12.28
CA TRP A 124 -1.47 6.48 12.09
C TRP A 124 -1.84 7.66 11.20
N LEU A 125 -0.95 8.64 11.04
CA LEU A 125 -1.17 9.85 10.26
C LEU A 125 0.12 10.29 9.56
N ASN A 126 0.02 10.74 8.32
CA ASN A 126 1.09 11.44 7.60
C ASN A 126 0.51 12.52 6.69
N VAL A 127 1.37 13.46 6.27
CA VAL A 127 0.99 14.55 5.37
C VAL A 127 1.93 14.54 4.17
N VAL A 128 1.35 14.57 2.98
CA VAL A 128 2.10 14.58 1.72
C VAL A 128 1.65 15.71 0.82
N ARG A 129 2.57 16.20 -0.01
CA ARG A 129 2.30 17.05 -1.16
C ARG A 129 2.23 16.17 -2.40
N ILE A 130 1.24 16.44 -3.23
CA ILE A 130 0.95 15.75 -4.48
C ILE A 130 1.03 16.79 -5.59
N ARG A 131 1.86 16.54 -6.59
CA ARG A 131 1.93 17.36 -7.80
C ARG A 131 1.52 16.50 -8.99
N GLU A 132 0.46 16.90 -9.69
CA GLU A 132 0.10 16.33 -10.98
C GLU A 132 1.12 16.78 -12.02
N GLN A 133 1.78 15.85 -12.71
CA GLN A 133 2.88 16.17 -13.63
C GLN A 133 2.39 16.85 -14.90
N ASP A 134 1.24 16.45 -15.43
CA ASP A 134 0.70 16.99 -16.68
C ASP A 134 0.12 18.41 -16.50
N SER A 135 -0.61 18.64 -15.40
CA SER A 135 -1.30 19.91 -15.13
C SER A 135 -0.47 20.89 -14.28
N GLY A 136 0.54 20.39 -13.56
CA GLY A 136 1.30 21.16 -12.58
C GLY A 136 0.51 21.48 -11.29
N ILE A 137 -0.73 21.01 -11.17
CA ILE A 137 -1.59 21.30 -10.03
C ILE A 137 -1.01 20.62 -8.78
N GLU A 138 -0.85 21.40 -7.72
CA GLU A 138 -0.44 20.92 -6.42
C GLU A 138 -1.62 20.78 -5.48
N LYS A 139 -1.62 19.68 -4.73
CA LYS A 139 -2.57 19.39 -3.66
C LYS A 139 -1.78 18.89 -2.46
N THR A 140 -2.31 19.05 -1.27
CA THR A 140 -1.77 18.39 -0.08
C THR A 140 -2.79 17.40 0.43
N ALA A 141 -2.34 16.29 1.00
CA ALA A 141 -3.22 15.29 1.56
C ALA A 141 -2.76 14.86 2.95
N ILE A 142 -3.73 14.67 3.84
CA ILE A 142 -3.54 13.95 5.10
C ILE A 142 -3.94 12.49 4.84
N ILE A 143 -3.02 11.57 5.09
CA ILE A 143 -3.27 10.13 5.02
C ILE A 143 -3.39 9.62 6.44
N GLN A 144 -4.52 9.01 6.74
CA GLN A 144 -4.83 8.43 8.03
C GLN A 144 -5.07 6.94 7.87
N ARG A 145 -4.38 6.14 8.69
CA ARG A 145 -4.75 4.74 8.89
C ARG A 145 -5.92 4.69 9.86
N LEU A 146 -6.97 3.95 9.49
CA LEU A 146 -8.09 3.67 10.38
C LEU A 146 -7.84 2.32 11.06
N SER A 147 -8.19 2.20 12.34
CA SER A 147 -8.19 0.88 12.97
C SER A 147 -9.10 -0.06 12.17
N SER A 148 -8.67 -1.31 12.06
CA SER A 148 -9.57 -2.37 11.63
C SER A 148 -10.75 -2.43 12.61
N ASP A 149 -11.94 -2.81 12.12
CA ASP A 149 -13.10 -3.15 12.94
C ASP A 149 -12.79 -4.39 13.80
N TRP A 150 -11.86 -4.24 14.75
CA TRP A 150 -11.46 -5.29 15.66
C TRP A 150 -12.61 -5.49 16.63
N ILE A 151 -13.30 -6.61 16.47
CA ILE A 151 -14.39 -6.98 17.36
C ILE A 151 -13.83 -8.00 18.35
N PRO A 152 -13.84 -7.70 19.66
CA PRO A 152 -13.47 -8.68 20.69
C PRO A 152 -14.21 -10.01 20.48
N GLY A 153 -13.48 -11.12 20.47
CA GLY A 153 -14.07 -12.47 20.40
C GLY A 153 -14.46 -12.97 18.99
N LYS A 154 -14.23 -12.22 17.91
CA LYS A 154 -14.43 -12.70 16.53
C LYS A 154 -13.11 -13.05 15.83
N LYS A 155 -13.16 -14.03 14.93
CA LYS A 155 -12.05 -14.35 14.02
C LYS A 155 -11.89 -13.18 13.05
N ASN A 156 -10.96 -12.29 13.36
CA ASN A 156 -10.68 -11.13 12.53
C ASN A 156 -10.12 -11.55 11.16
N PRO A 157 -10.38 -10.78 10.09
CA PRO A 157 -9.68 -10.94 8.82
C PRO A 157 -8.17 -10.87 9.05
N SER A 158 -7.39 -11.34 8.07
CA SER A 158 -5.93 -11.14 8.13
C SER A 158 -5.62 -9.66 8.40
N HIS A 159 -4.57 -9.37 9.18
CA HIS A 159 -4.22 -8.00 9.60
C HIS A 159 -4.03 -7.03 8.42
N THR A 160 -3.82 -7.54 7.20
CA THR A 160 -3.73 -6.75 5.97
C THR A 160 -5.11 -6.46 5.38
N GLU A 161 -5.99 -7.45 5.28
CA GLU A 161 -7.33 -7.31 4.66
C GLU A 161 -8.26 -6.41 5.46
N SER A 162 -8.03 -6.27 6.76
CA SER A 162 -8.81 -5.43 7.64
C SER A 162 -8.38 -3.95 7.64
N GLN A 163 -7.32 -3.60 6.90
CA GLN A 163 -6.83 -2.22 6.84
C GLN A 163 -7.77 -1.33 6.04
N LYS A 164 -8.04 -0.16 6.60
CA LYS A 164 -8.77 0.93 5.97
C LYS A 164 -7.95 2.21 6.09
N TRP A 165 -8.10 3.08 5.11
CA TRP A 165 -7.45 4.36 5.08
C TRP A 165 -8.45 5.45 4.76
N ARG A 166 -8.21 6.61 5.34
CA ARG A 166 -8.87 7.88 4.99
C ARG A 166 -7.80 8.79 4.41
N ILE A 167 -8.09 9.39 3.26
CA ILE A 167 -7.26 10.39 2.63
C ILE A 167 -8.09 11.66 2.53
N ILE A 168 -7.57 12.74 3.10
CA ILE A 168 -8.22 14.06 3.06
C ILE A 168 -7.37 14.94 2.16
N TYR A 169 -7.88 15.23 0.97
CA TYR A 169 -7.24 16.13 0.01
C TYR A 169 -7.61 17.57 0.32
N PHE A 170 -6.63 18.45 0.21
CA PHE A 170 -6.78 19.90 0.33
C PHE A 170 -6.42 20.52 -1.01
N THR A 171 -7.43 21.10 -1.68
CA THR A 171 -7.30 21.76 -2.98
C THR A 171 -7.26 23.28 -2.86
N GLY A 172 -7.54 23.82 -1.67
CA GLY A 172 -7.53 25.25 -1.38
C GLY A 172 -7.97 25.56 0.05
N TYR A 173 -8.26 26.84 0.33
CA TYR A 173 -8.80 27.25 1.63
C TYR A 173 -10.20 26.67 1.82
N ASN A 174 -10.39 25.87 2.88
CA ASN A 174 -11.65 25.20 3.22
C ASN A 174 -12.26 24.30 2.11
N GLN A 175 -11.51 24.00 1.04
CA GLN A 175 -11.91 23.06 0.00
C GLN A 175 -11.21 21.72 0.24
N MET A 176 -12.02 20.73 0.60
CA MET A 176 -11.54 19.41 0.99
C MET A 176 -12.35 18.32 0.31
N GLU A 177 -11.68 17.23 -0.02
CA GLU A 177 -12.29 16.01 -0.53
C GLU A 177 -11.83 14.83 0.33
N GLU A 178 -12.77 13.99 0.75
CA GLU A 178 -12.49 12.79 1.54
C GLU A 178 -12.60 11.54 0.66
N GLU A 179 -11.58 10.70 0.73
CA GLU A 179 -11.56 9.38 0.13
C GLU A 179 -11.32 8.34 1.23
N VAL A 180 -12.28 7.44 1.45
CA VAL A 180 -12.15 6.34 2.41
C VAL A 180 -12.25 5.03 1.67
N PHE A 181 -11.24 4.16 1.82
CA PHE A 181 -11.27 2.83 1.22
C PHE A 181 -10.52 1.80 2.05
N GLY A 182 -10.91 0.54 1.87
CA GLY A 182 -10.27 -0.62 2.48
C GLY A 182 -9.28 -1.31 1.56
N TYR A 183 -8.46 -2.20 2.12
CA TYR A 183 -7.56 -3.06 1.36
C TYR A 183 -8.26 -3.86 0.25
N PRO A 184 -9.48 -4.40 0.41
CA PRO A 184 -10.19 -5.10 -0.67
C PRO A 184 -10.52 -4.20 -1.88
N ASP A 185 -10.77 -2.91 -1.65
CA ASP A 185 -11.17 -1.95 -2.69
C ASP A 185 -10.00 -1.19 -3.31
N ARG A 186 -8.77 -1.37 -2.79
CA ARG A 186 -7.57 -0.63 -3.17
C ARG A 186 -7.29 -0.58 -4.69
N GLY A 187 -7.73 -1.60 -5.43
CA GLY A 187 -7.64 -1.67 -6.89
C GLY A 187 -8.44 -0.62 -7.66
N LYS A 188 -9.36 0.08 -7.00
CA LYS A 188 -10.14 1.21 -7.53
C LYS A 188 -9.49 2.56 -7.21
N HIS A 189 -8.51 2.58 -6.30
CA HIS A 189 -7.93 3.80 -5.72
C HIS A 189 -6.41 3.85 -5.92
N PRO A 190 -5.90 3.85 -7.18
CA PRO A 190 -4.48 3.69 -7.44
C PRO A 190 -3.63 4.84 -6.90
N LEU A 191 -4.11 6.10 -7.00
CA LEU A 191 -3.42 7.22 -6.36
C LEU A 191 -3.37 7.03 -4.84
N GLY A 192 -4.51 6.69 -4.21
CA GLY A 192 -4.58 6.43 -2.78
C GLY A 192 -3.61 5.35 -2.31
N VAL A 193 -3.50 4.23 -3.04
CA VAL A 193 -2.51 3.18 -2.74
C VAL A 193 -1.09 3.72 -2.76
N ARG A 194 -0.73 4.52 -3.77
CA ARG A 194 0.60 5.11 -3.83
C ARG A 194 0.84 6.07 -2.67
N LEU A 195 -0.14 6.90 -2.31
CA LEU A 195 -0.03 7.79 -1.15
C LEU A 195 0.20 7.01 0.13
N ILE A 196 -0.47 5.88 0.34
CA ILE A 196 -0.28 4.99 1.49
C ILE A 196 1.13 4.36 1.49
N GLN A 197 1.60 3.89 0.33
CA GLN A 197 2.95 3.31 0.18
C GLN A 197 4.03 4.34 0.51
N GLU A 198 3.94 5.52 -0.09
CA GLU A 198 4.90 6.61 0.12
C GLU A 198 4.85 7.10 1.57
N SER A 199 3.65 7.30 2.14
CA SER A 199 3.50 7.77 3.52
C SER A 199 3.79 6.69 4.58
N GLN A 200 4.04 5.44 4.17
CA GLN A 200 4.23 4.29 5.07
C GLN A 200 3.05 4.04 6.01
N MET A 201 1.83 4.39 5.59
CA MET A 201 0.60 4.24 6.40
C MET A 201 -0.04 2.86 6.28
N SER A 202 0.61 1.90 5.61
CA SER A 202 0.23 0.49 5.67
C SER A 202 1.19 -0.27 6.59
N SER A 203 0.67 -1.26 7.31
CA SER A 203 1.52 -2.11 8.15
C SER A 203 2.32 -3.14 7.36
N THR A 204 2.02 -3.31 6.08
CA THR A 204 2.62 -4.30 5.18
C THR A 204 2.81 -3.67 3.81
N LEU A 205 3.67 -4.26 2.97
CA LEU A 205 3.81 -3.81 1.60
C LEU A 205 2.58 -4.28 0.80
N ILE A 206 1.77 -3.34 0.35
CA ILE A 206 0.54 -3.60 -0.41
C ILE A 206 0.75 -3.28 -1.89
N GLY A 207 0.18 -4.08 -2.80
CA GLY A 207 0.13 -3.76 -4.23
C GLY A 207 -1.16 -3.03 -4.62
N PHE A 208 -1.32 -2.65 -5.89
CA PHE A 208 -2.49 -1.90 -6.36
C PHE A 208 -3.70 -2.79 -6.56
N LYS A 209 -3.58 -3.93 -7.26
CA LYS A 209 -4.66 -4.93 -7.43
C LYS A 209 -4.28 -6.31 -6.92
N SER A 210 -3.00 -6.55 -6.69
CA SER A 210 -2.41 -7.80 -6.25
C SER A 210 -1.06 -7.53 -5.60
N ASP A 211 -0.74 -8.32 -4.59
CA ASP A 211 0.51 -8.17 -3.83
C ASP A 211 1.67 -8.98 -4.43
N VAL A 212 1.56 -9.33 -5.72
CA VAL A 212 2.54 -10.19 -6.42
C VAL A 212 3.93 -9.55 -6.47
N LEU A 213 4.02 -8.23 -6.45
CA LEU A 213 5.28 -7.49 -6.41
C LEU A 213 5.76 -7.16 -4.99
N THR A 214 4.92 -7.38 -3.96
CA THR A 214 5.20 -6.92 -2.58
C THR A 214 5.34 -8.04 -1.56
N TYR A 215 4.70 -9.20 -1.78
CA TYR A 215 4.64 -10.28 -0.79
C TYR A 215 5.80 -11.29 -0.87
N LEU A 216 6.50 -11.36 -2.01
CA LEU A 216 7.45 -12.43 -2.26
C LEU A 216 8.84 -12.06 -1.70
N PRO A 217 9.36 -12.80 -0.69
CA PRO A 217 10.48 -12.37 0.14
C PRO A 217 11.85 -12.39 -0.54
N SER A 218 11.94 -12.77 -1.82
CA SER A 218 13.19 -12.72 -2.54
C SER A 218 13.06 -11.86 -3.80
N TYR A 219 14.00 -10.92 -3.95
CA TYR A 219 14.24 -10.19 -5.19
C TYR A 219 14.32 -11.12 -6.42
N TYR A 220 14.73 -12.36 -6.21
CA TYR A 220 14.88 -13.39 -7.24
C TYR A 220 13.58 -14.08 -7.63
N TYR A 221 12.55 -14.13 -6.77
CA TYR A 221 11.35 -14.89 -7.07
C TYR A 221 10.67 -14.34 -8.33
N PRO A 222 10.27 -13.05 -8.44
CA PRO A 222 9.61 -12.56 -9.66
C PRO A 222 10.46 -12.71 -10.94
N ALA A 223 11.79 -12.68 -10.81
CA ALA A 223 12.72 -12.83 -11.92
C ALA A 223 12.83 -14.30 -12.40
N ILE A 224 12.88 -15.26 -11.47
CA ILE A 224 13.01 -16.70 -11.76
C ILE A 224 11.63 -17.35 -12.02
N TYR A 225 10.61 -16.91 -11.31
CA TYR A 225 9.22 -17.33 -11.47
C TYR A 225 8.28 -16.14 -11.19
N PRO A 226 7.46 -15.73 -12.16
CA PRO A 226 7.05 -16.46 -13.36
C PRO A 226 7.86 -16.12 -14.63
N GLN A 227 8.77 -15.15 -14.59
CA GLN A 227 9.28 -14.56 -15.83
C GLN A 227 10.25 -15.50 -16.57
N LEU A 228 11.22 -16.09 -15.89
CA LEU A 228 12.12 -17.07 -16.52
C LEU A 228 11.37 -18.35 -16.95
N THR A 229 10.47 -18.87 -16.10
CA THR A 229 9.67 -20.07 -16.47
C THR A 229 8.78 -19.82 -17.69
N PHE A 230 8.23 -18.62 -17.83
CA PHE A 230 7.50 -18.20 -19.04
C PHE A 230 8.39 -18.26 -20.28
N TRP A 231 9.56 -17.62 -20.26
CA TRP A 231 10.46 -17.58 -21.41
C TRP A 231 11.05 -18.94 -21.75
N VAL A 232 11.44 -19.74 -20.76
CA VAL A 232 11.89 -21.12 -20.95
C VAL A 232 10.77 -21.96 -21.57
N GLY A 233 9.53 -21.81 -21.10
CA GLY A 233 8.35 -22.46 -21.68
C GLY A 233 8.19 -22.13 -23.16
N VAL A 234 8.24 -20.84 -23.51
CA VAL A 234 8.17 -20.36 -24.91
C VAL A 234 9.28 -20.94 -25.78
N VAL A 235 10.53 -20.93 -25.30
CA VAL A 235 11.68 -21.49 -26.05
C VAL A 235 11.52 -23.00 -26.26
N LEU A 236 11.08 -23.74 -25.24
CA LEU A 236 10.83 -25.19 -25.34
C LEU A 236 9.69 -25.52 -26.31
N LEU A 237 8.63 -24.70 -26.34
CA LEU A 237 7.54 -24.84 -27.30
C LEU A 237 8.03 -24.65 -28.74
N ILE A 238 8.79 -23.59 -29.00
CA ILE A 238 9.36 -23.31 -30.33
C ILE A 238 10.29 -24.45 -30.75
N TRP A 239 11.24 -24.81 -29.88
CA TRP A 239 12.23 -25.83 -30.20
C TRP A 239 11.62 -27.22 -30.35
N GLY A 240 10.68 -27.58 -29.47
CA GLY A 240 9.91 -28.82 -29.52
C GLY A 240 9.13 -28.94 -30.82
N THR A 241 8.47 -27.86 -31.26
CA THR A 241 7.73 -27.80 -32.52
C THR A 241 8.63 -28.03 -33.73
N VAL A 242 9.78 -27.35 -33.79
CA VAL A 242 10.77 -27.53 -34.87
C VAL A 242 11.31 -28.97 -34.91
N ARG A 243 11.65 -29.54 -33.75
CA ARG A 243 12.15 -30.93 -33.65
C ARG A 243 11.08 -31.95 -34.02
N PHE A 244 9.82 -31.72 -33.65
CA PHE A 244 8.71 -32.57 -34.01
C PHE A 244 8.43 -32.55 -35.52
N ALA A 245 8.43 -31.36 -36.13
CA ALA A 245 8.26 -31.17 -37.57
C ALA A 245 9.39 -31.79 -38.39
N LYS A 246 10.66 -31.58 -37.99
CA LYS A 246 11.82 -32.20 -38.65
C LYS A 246 11.85 -33.72 -38.55
N GLY A 247 11.29 -34.30 -37.48
CA GLY A 247 11.17 -35.76 -37.37
C GLY A 247 10.02 -36.36 -38.19
N ARG A 248 9.17 -35.53 -38.83
CA ARG A 248 8.06 -35.94 -39.70
C ARG A 248 8.46 -36.04 -41.18
N ARG A 249 9.47 -35.27 -41.59
CA ARG A 249 10.19 -35.45 -42.85
C ARG A 249 11.18 -36.60 -42.69
#